data_AF-A0A3D1G8X6-F1
#
_entry.id   AF-A0A3D1G8X6-F1
#
_cell.length_a   1.000
_cell.length_b   1.000
_cell.length_c   1.000
_cell.angle_alpha   90.00
_cell.angle_beta   90.00
_cell.angle_gamma   90.00
#
_symmetry.space_group_name_H-M   'P 1'
#
loop_
_entity.id
_entity.type
_entity.pdbx_description
1 polymer ?
#
loop_
_entity_poly.entity_id
_entity_poly.type
_entity_poly.pdbx_seq_one_letter_code
_entity_poly.pdbx_strand_id
1 'polypeptide(L)'
;ARRYETPFQKAGFLGNIIRYDLDKTYVDEQAEIIKNITKEEIDALAKKYLNVDDVYILVVGDAASHREKLKELGYEVVEVTEKGDIIEKVDETEGEE
;
A
#
# COMPACT_ATOMS: atom_id res chain seq x y z
N ALA A 1 8.51 -7.95 -18.16
CA ALA A 1 8.98 -9.30 -17.82
C ALA A 1 8.11 -10.33 -18.53
N ARG A 2 8.69 -11.40 -19.08
CA ARG A 2 7.96 -12.42 -19.83
C ARG A 2 7.16 -13.29 -18.85
N ARG A 3 5.89 -12.93 -18.65
CA ARG A 3 4.98 -13.67 -17.77
C ARG A 3 4.67 -15.01 -18.43
N TYR A 4 4.68 -16.09 -17.66
CA TYR A 4 4.28 -17.44 -18.08
C TYR A 4 5.27 -18.21 -18.96
N GLU A 5 6.57 -17.92 -18.90
CA GLU A 5 7.57 -18.72 -19.62
C GLU A 5 7.89 -20.03 -18.88
N THR A 6 8.03 -19.99 -17.55
CA THR A 6 8.37 -21.19 -16.78
C THR A 6 7.14 -22.02 -16.41
N PRO A 7 7.26 -23.35 -16.25
CA PRO A 7 6.15 -24.20 -15.83
C PRO A 7 5.46 -23.73 -14.55
N PHE A 8 6.25 -23.23 -13.59
CA PHE A 8 5.72 -22.71 -12.32
C PHE A 8 4.87 -21.45 -12.52
N GLN A 9 5.30 -20.54 -13.39
CA GLN A 9 4.52 -19.34 -13.73
C GLN A 9 3.19 -19.71 -14.41
N LYS A 10 3.19 -20.71 -15.30
CA LYS A 10 1.97 -21.21 -15.95
C LYS A 10 1.01 -21.87 -14.95
N ALA A 11 1.54 -22.69 -14.04
CA ALA A 11 0.73 -23.32 -13.01
C ALA A 11 0.10 -22.29 -12.06
N GLY A 12 0.86 -21.27 -11.63
CA GLY A 12 0.33 -20.17 -10.83
C GLY A 12 -0.76 -19.36 -11.55
N PHE A 13 -0.60 -19.13 -12.85
CA PHE A 13 -1.62 -18.49 -13.69
C PHE A 13 -2.93 -19.29 -13.72
N LEU A 14 -2.86 -20.60 -14.00
CA LEU A 14 -4.04 -21.48 -13.97
C LEU A 14 -4.67 -21.54 -12.58
N GLY A 15 -3.84 -21.51 -11.53
CA GLY A 15 -4.29 -21.43 -10.15
C GLY A 15 -5.13 -20.17 -9.87
N ASN A 16 -4.74 -19.03 -10.43
CA ASN A 16 -5.52 -17.78 -10.29
C ASN A 16 -6.87 -17.85 -11.00
N ILE A 17 -6.91 -18.44 -12.20
CA ILE A 17 -8.17 -18.67 -12.94
C ILE A 17 -9.16 -19.45 -12.09
N ILE A 18 -8.72 -20.56 -11.50
CA ILE A 18 -9.58 -21.40 -10.66
C ILE A 18 -9.95 -20.68 -9.36
N ARG A 19 -8.98 -20.04 -8.69
CA ARG A 19 -9.18 -19.40 -7.38
C ARG A 19 -10.24 -18.30 -7.41
N TYR A 20 -10.27 -17.53 -8.49
CA TYR A 20 -11.14 -16.36 -8.63
C TYR A 20 -12.26 -16.57 -9.66
N ASP A 21 -12.44 -17.81 -10.16
CA ASP A 21 -13.43 -18.18 -11.17
C ASP A 21 -13.38 -17.24 -12.40
N LEU A 22 -12.18 -16.98 -12.90
CA LEU A 22 -11.96 -16.06 -14.02
C LEU A 22 -12.24 -16.73 -15.36
N ASP A 23 -12.71 -15.96 -16.34
CA ASP A 23 -12.79 -16.44 -17.71
C ASP A 23 -11.39 -16.72 -18.29
N LYS A 24 -11.32 -17.59 -19.28
CA LYS A 24 -10.09 -17.86 -20.04
C LYS A 24 -9.59 -16.61 -20.77
N THR A 25 -10.48 -15.66 -21.11
CA THR A 25 -10.16 -14.40 -21.79
C THR A 25 -9.76 -13.26 -20.85
N TYR A 26 -9.69 -13.49 -19.53
CA TYR A 26 -9.49 -12.40 -18.57
C TYR A 26 -8.19 -11.59 -18.80
N VAL A 27 -7.17 -12.19 -19.42
CA VAL A 27 -5.92 -11.49 -19.75
C VAL A 27 -6.13 -10.45 -20.85
N ASP A 28 -6.94 -10.80 -21.86
CA ASP A 28 -7.26 -9.90 -22.97
C ASP A 28 -8.16 -8.76 -22.46
N GLU A 29 -9.16 -9.08 -21.65
CA GLU A 29 -10.04 -8.09 -21.00
C GLU A 29 -9.24 -7.14 -20.09
N GLN A 30 -8.33 -7.68 -19.27
CA GLN A 30 -7.45 -6.86 -18.43
C GLN A 30 -6.59 -5.92 -19.27
N ALA A 31 -6.03 -6.39 -20.39
CA ALA A 31 -5.23 -5.55 -21.27
C ALA A 31 -6.05 -4.43 -21.92
N GLU A 32 -7.29 -4.73 -22.32
CA GLU A 32 -8.23 -3.73 -22.86
C GLU A 32 -8.59 -2.68 -21.82
N ILE A 33 -8.91 -3.09 -20.59
CA ILE A 33 -9.17 -2.17 -19.47
C ILE A 33 -7.97 -1.25 -19.25
N ILE A 34 -6.75 -1.79 -19.13
CA ILE A 34 -5.54 -0.98 -18.89
C ILE A 34 -5.29 0.01 -20.03
N LYS A 35 -5.57 -0.38 -21.28
CA LYS A 35 -5.34 0.48 -22.44
C LYS A 35 -6.34 1.63 -22.53
N ASN A 36 -7.58 1.40 -22.09
CA ASN A 36 -8.69 2.31 -22.33
C ASN A 36 -9.15 3.07 -21.07
N ILE A 37 -8.72 2.66 -19.87
CA ILE A 37 -9.11 3.31 -18.62
C ILE A 37 -8.72 4.79 -18.64
N THR A 38 -9.66 5.63 -18.26
CA THR A 38 -9.52 7.09 -18.25
C THR A 38 -9.07 7.61 -16.88
N LYS A 39 -8.58 8.85 -16.86
CA LYS A 39 -8.23 9.52 -15.59
C LYS A 39 -9.47 9.67 -14.71
N GLU A 40 -10.61 10.02 -15.31
CA GLU A 40 -11.87 10.23 -14.62
C GLU A 40 -12.35 8.94 -13.93
N GLU A 41 -12.21 7.79 -14.60
CA GLU A 41 -12.51 6.48 -14.02
C GLU A 41 -11.55 6.14 -12.88
N ILE A 42 -10.25 6.40 -13.03
CA ILE A 42 -9.27 6.19 -11.96
C ILE A 42 -9.61 7.06 -10.75
N ASP A 43 -9.90 8.35 -10.95
CA ASP A 43 -10.28 9.28 -9.88
C ASP A 43 -11.56 8.82 -9.16
N ALA A 44 -12.54 8.27 -9.91
CA ALA A 44 -13.76 7.73 -9.33
C ALA A 44 -13.50 6.44 -8.53
N LEU A 45 -12.68 5.54 -9.04
CA LEU A 45 -12.28 4.31 -8.33
C LEU A 45 -11.49 4.63 -7.06
N ALA A 46 -10.57 5.60 -7.12
CA ALA A 46 -9.81 6.07 -5.97
C ALA A 46 -10.75 6.59 -4.87
N LYS A 47 -11.69 7.47 -5.21
CA LYS A 47 -12.69 7.97 -4.24
C LYS A 47 -13.58 6.88 -3.66
N LYS A 48 -13.85 5.82 -4.43
CA LYS A 48 -14.70 4.70 -4.00
C LYS A 48 -14.00 3.78 -3.01
N TYR A 49 -12.72 3.48 -3.23
CA TYR A 49 -12.00 2.44 -2.49
C TYR A 49 -10.96 2.98 -1.50
N LEU A 50 -10.50 4.22 -1.66
CA LEU A 50 -9.56 4.86 -0.74
C LEU A 50 -10.34 5.84 0.15
N ASN A 51 -10.62 5.44 1.39
CA ASN A 51 -11.05 6.40 2.40
C ASN A 51 -9.82 7.12 2.95
N VAL A 52 -9.57 8.34 2.48
CA VAL A 52 -8.39 9.13 2.86
C VAL A 52 -8.34 9.46 4.35
N ASP A 53 -9.49 9.46 5.03
CA ASP A 53 -9.57 9.73 6.47
C ASP A 53 -9.09 8.54 7.32
N ASP A 54 -9.05 7.33 6.75
CA ASP A 54 -8.66 6.09 7.43
C ASP A 54 -7.30 5.53 6.94
N VAL A 55 -6.42 6.39 6.40
CA VAL A 55 -5.10 5.97 5.88
C VAL A 55 -4.01 6.19 6.92
N TYR A 56 -3.24 5.14 7.19
CA TYR A 56 -1.98 5.22 7.94
C TYR A 56 -0.79 5.22 6.96
N ILE A 57 0.12 6.19 7.15
CA ILE A 57 1.39 6.24 6.41
C ILE A 57 2.48 5.66 7.30
N LEU A 58 2.92 4.43 7.00
CA LEU A 58 4.05 3.80 7.70
C LEU A 58 5.36 4.11 6.96
N VAL A 59 6.27 4.79 7.64
CA VAL A 59 7.62 5.07 7.15
C VAL A 59 8.61 4.21 7.91
N VAL A 60 9.36 3.36 7.20
CA VAL A 60 10.39 2.50 7.77
C VAL A 60 11.76 3.05 7.38
N GLY A 61 12.56 3.47 8.37
CA GLY A 61 13.87 4.06 8.13
C GLY A 61 14.48 4.70 9.37
N ASP A 62 15.43 5.60 9.18
CA ASP A 62 16.04 6.38 10.27
C ASP A 62 15.08 7.48 10.75
N ALA A 63 14.37 7.19 11.84
CA ALA A 63 13.43 8.11 12.45
C ALA A 63 14.12 9.41 12.92
N ALA A 64 15.36 9.34 13.42
CA ALA A 64 16.04 10.50 14.01
C ALA A 64 16.28 11.62 12.98
N SER A 65 16.61 11.26 11.74
CA SER A 65 16.91 12.24 10.68
C SER A 65 15.69 12.73 9.89
N HIS A 66 14.53 12.06 10.02
CA HIS A 66 13.34 12.34 9.19
C HIS A 66 12.11 12.79 9.98
N ARG A 67 12.03 12.54 11.29
CA ARG A 67 10.82 12.80 12.09
C ARG A 67 10.34 14.25 12.00
N GLU A 68 11.23 15.22 12.17
CA GLU A 68 10.85 16.63 12.16
C GLU A 68 10.37 17.08 10.77
N LYS A 69 11.02 16.61 9.70
CA LYS A 69 10.57 16.86 8.32
C LYS A 69 9.20 16.28 8.03
N LEU A 70 8.88 15.10 8.60
CA LEU A 70 7.56 14.48 8.45
C LEU A 70 6.48 15.26 9.20
N LYS A 71 6.78 15.79 10.39
CA LYS A 71 5.88 16.68 11.12
C LYS A 71 5.66 18.01 10.40
N GLU A 72 6.69 18.58 9.77
CA GLU A 72 6.59 19.81 8.98
C GLU A 72 5.62 19.69 7.79
N LEU A 73 5.37 18.47 7.29
CA LEU A 73 4.37 18.21 6.26
C LEU A 73 2.92 18.23 6.79
N GLY A 74 2.72 18.48 8.09
CA GLY A 74 1.41 18.57 8.72
C GLY A 74 0.82 17.24 9.17
N TYR A 75 1.62 16.17 9.19
CA TYR A 75 1.18 14.86 9.69
C TYR A 75 1.44 14.72 11.18
N GLU A 76 0.53 14.04 11.87
CA GLU A 76 0.81 13.46 13.18
C GLU A 76 1.77 12.28 13.00
N VAL A 77 2.96 12.38 13.61
CA VAL A 77 3.99 11.34 13.50
C VAL A 77 4.15 10.67 14.86
N VAL A 78 3.74 9.41 14.92
CA VAL A 78 3.92 8.53 16.08
C VAL A 78 4.97 7.47 15.78
N GLU A 79 5.67 7.02 16.82
CA GLU A 79 6.56 5.87 16.70
C GLU A 79 5.80 4.60 17.05
N VAL A 80 6.11 3.52 16.34
CA VAL A 80 5.48 2.23 16.55
C VAL A 80 6.53 1.14 16.70
N THR A 81 6.22 0.13 17.49
CA THR A 81 7.03 -1.09 17.58
C THR A 81 6.87 -1.95 16.33
N GLU A 82 7.65 -3.03 16.20
CA GLU A 82 7.51 -4.01 15.11
C GLU A 82 6.11 -4.62 14.98
N LYS A 83 5.32 -4.59 16.07
CA LYS A 83 3.95 -5.09 16.11
C LYS A 83 2.90 -4.03 15.77
N GLY A 84 3.31 -2.77 15.63
CA GLY A 84 2.43 -1.63 15.39
C GLY A 84 1.91 -0.96 16.66
N ASP A 85 2.36 -1.38 17.84
CA ASP A 85 1.99 -0.73 19.10
C ASP A 85 2.65 0.66 19.18
N ILE A 86 1.88 1.70 19.51
CA ILE A 86 2.38 3.07 19.64
C ILE A 86 3.33 3.14 20.84
N ILE A 87 4.50 3.77 20.63
CA ILE A 87 5.48 4.04 21.68
C ILE A 87 5.10 5.39 22.30
N GLU A 88 4.39 5.38 23.43
CA GLU A 88 4.14 6.59 24.21
C GLU A 88 5.48 7.13 24.75
N LYS A 89 5.79 8.40 24.47
CA LYS A 89 6.89 9.07 25.14
C LYS A 89 6.48 9.33 26.59
N VAL A 90 7.18 8.69 27.52
CA VAL A 90 7.22 9.15 28.92
C VAL A 90 7.70 10.60 28.90
N ASP A 91 6.95 11.49 29.55
CA ASP A 91 7.28 12.91 29.70
C ASP A 91 8.76 13.09 30.10
N GLU A 92 9.56 13.71 29.22
CA GLU A 92 10.93 14.14 29.48
C GLU A 92 10.93 15.38 30.41
N THR A 93 10.18 15.36 31.52
CA THR A 93 10.14 16.45 32.53
C THR A 93 10.48 16.04 33.96
N GLU A 94 11.01 14.84 34.19
CA GLU A 94 11.57 14.46 35.50
C GLU A 94 12.96 13.82 35.32
N GLY A 95 14.00 14.65 35.32
CA GLY A 95 15.37 14.16 35.19
C GLY A 95 16.47 15.23 35.19
N GLU A 96 16.25 16.37 35.83
CA GLU A 96 17.33 17.24 36.30
C GLU A 96 17.15 17.48 37.80
N GLU A 97 17.77 16.61 38.62
CA GLU A 97 18.39 16.98 39.89
C GLU A 97 19.72 16.23 40.04
#